data_AF-A0A4S9STB7-F1
#
_entry.id   AF-A0A4S9STB7-F1
#
_cell.length_a   1.000
_cell.length_b   1.000
_cell.length_c   1.000
_cell.angle_alpha   90.00
_cell.angle_beta   90.00
_cell.angle_gamma   90.00
#
_symmetry.space_group_name_H-M   'P 1'
#
loop_
_entity.id
_entity.type
_entity.pdbx_description
1 polymer ?
#
loop_
_entity_poly.entity_id
_entity_poly.type
_entity_poly.pdbx_seq_one_letter_code
_entity_poly.pdbx_strand_id
1 'polypeptide(L)'
;MANSEFSKRQNFAKPNDRRAIDLMNAAAIEVVKQFTDIVIAYGQSDEYSFVLHEDCQLFERRAAKLATSISTAFSVEYCMQWGKYFEGQELERPFPTFDGRCVLYPKKSILRDYLSWRQADCHVNNLYNTTFWNMVKGNPDTDTPAMTTTEAELALKGTFSADKNEILFKRFNINYNAEGEIWKKGSVYEDKPSATESTPEQAFGKSSDGKKKPLSKTQMEKERKRKQKARVVVEHVDIIKDKFWQENPWILG
;
A
#
# COMPACT_ATOMS: atom_id res chain seq x y z
N MET A 1 4.48 -17.69 1.87
CA MET A 1 5.75 -17.97 1.17
C MET A 1 6.68 -16.80 1.44
N ALA A 2 7.99 -16.99 1.60
CA ALA A 2 8.90 -15.85 1.71
C ALA A 2 9.00 -15.17 0.34
N ASN A 3 8.48 -13.94 0.24
CA ASN A 3 8.38 -13.19 -1.02
C ASN A 3 9.74 -12.95 -1.70
N SER A 4 10.86 -13.06 -0.96
CA SER A 4 12.22 -13.02 -1.49
C SER A 4 12.48 -14.11 -2.54
N GLU A 5 12.09 -15.37 -2.26
CA GLU A 5 12.31 -16.50 -3.17
C GLU A 5 11.38 -16.42 -4.39
N PHE A 6 10.14 -15.97 -4.19
CA PHE A 6 9.22 -15.70 -5.29
C PHE A 6 9.77 -14.62 -6.23
N SER A 7 10.26 -13.51 -5.68
CA SER A 7 10.83 -12.41 -6.47
C SER A 7 12.04 -12.84 -7.32
N LYS A 8 12.87 -13.76 -6.81
CA LYS A 8 14.02 -14.31 -7.54
C LYS A 8 13.55 -15.21 -8.68
N ARG A 9 12.65 -16.16 -8.39
CA ARG A 9 12.12 -17.09 -9.41
C ARG A 9 11.45 -16.33 -10.56
N GLN A 10 10.72 -15.27 -10.23
CA GLN A 10 10.02 -14.45 -11.21
C GLN A 10 10.86 -13.29 -11.78
N ASN A 11 12.18 -13.26 -11.53
CA ASN A 11 13.11 -12.26 -12.07
C ASN A 11 12.64 -10.80 -11.86
N PHE A 12 12.24 -10.47 -10.63
CA PHE A 12 11.85 -9.10 -10.31
C PHE A 12 13.03 -8.16 -10.39
N ALA A 13 12.81 -6.99 -10.98
CA ALA A 13 13.77 -5.90 -10.96
C ALA A 13 14.11 -5.49 -9.52
N LYS A 14 15.36 -5.08 -9.33
CA LYS A 14 15.89 -4.60 -8.04
C LYS A 14 16.39 -3.15 -8.18
N PRO A 15 16.16 -2.27 -7.20
CA PRO A 15 15.57 -2.54 -5.88
C PRO A 15 14.06 -2.79 -5.89
N ASN A 16 13.34 -2.25 -6.88
CA ASN A 16 11.89 -2.35 -7.01
C ASN A 16 11.49 -2.79 -8.41
N ASP A 17 10.42 -3.57 -8.53
CA ASP A 17 9.81 -3.95 -9.81
C ASP A 17 8.46 -3.27 -9.97
N ARG A 18 8.33 -2.42 -10.99
CA ARG A 18 7.10 -1.68 -11.24
C ARG A 18 5.91 -2.58 -11.54
N ARG A 19 6.14 -3.67 -12.27
CA ARG A 19 5.11 -4.64 -12.63
C ARG A 19 4.53 -5.30 -11.39
N ALA A 20 5.40 -5.64 -10.43
CA ALA A 20 4.99 -6.25 -9.17
C ALA A 20 4.14 -5.29 -8.32
N ILE A 21 4.58 -4.03 -8.17
CA ILE A 21 3.82 -3.06 -7.38
C ILE A 21 2.49 -2.71 -8.04
N ASP A 22 2.48 -2.51 -9.37
CA ASP A 22 1.24 -2.22 -10.09
C ASP A 22 0.25 -3.40 -10.01
N LEU A 23 0.75 -4.65 -10.03
CA LEU A 23 -0.08 -5.83 -9.79
C LEU A 23 -0.63 -5.89 -8.35
N MET A 24 0.19 -5.62 -7.33
CA MET A 24 -0.25 -5.53 -5.94
C MET A 24 -1.34 -4.47 -5.77
N ASN A 25 -1.15 -3.29 -6.38
CA ASN A 25 -2.12 -2.20 -6.37
C ASN A 25 -3.43 -2.64 -7.05
N ALA A 26 -3.35 -3.30 -8.20
CA ALA A 26 -4.53 -3.75 -8.92
C ALA A 26 -5.33 -4.81 -8.15
N ALA A 27 -4.64 -5.73 -7.49
CA ALA A 27 -5.29 -6.70 -6.58
C ALA A 27 -5.96 -5.98 -5.40
N ALA A 28 -5.30 -4.99 -4.79
CA ALA A 28 -5.87 -4.20 -3.71
C ALA A 28 -7.13 -3.42 -4.14
N ILE A 29 -7.14 -2.85 -5.35
CA ILE A 29 -8.30 -2.14 -5.91
C ILE A 29 -9.52 -3.06 -5.95
N GLU A 30 -9.38 -4.29 -6.43
CA GLU A 30 -10.50 -5.24 -6.51
C GLU A 30 -10.94 -5.70 -5.12
N VAL A 31 -10.01 -5.90 -4.18
CA VAL A 31 -10.34 -6.16 -2.77
C VAL A 31 -11.18 -5.04 -2.18
N VAL A 32 -10.81 -3.76 -2.39
CA VAL A 32 -11.59 -2.66 -1.83
C VAL A 32 -12.97 -2.53 -2.49
N LYS A 33 -13.08 -2.75 -3.80
CA LYS A 33 -14.39 -2.81 -4.48
C LYS A 33 -15.28 -3.92 -3.93
N GLN A 34 -14.69 -5.06 -3.58
CA GLN A 34 -15.42 -6.19 -3.00
C GLN A 34 -15.85 -5.93 -1.55
N PHE A 35 -14.99 -5.32 -0.74
CA PHE A 35 -15.21 -5.07 0.68
C PHE A 35 -15.39 -3.56 0.95
N THR A 36 -16.60 -3.07 0.70
CA THR A 36 -16.96 -1.63 0.78
C THR A 36 -16.87 -1.01 2.18
N ASP A 37 -16.62 -1.81 3.22
CA ASP A 37 -16.35 -1.33 4.58
C ASP A 37 -14.89 -0.85 4.73
N ILE A 38 -14.02 -1.11 3.76
CA ILE A 38 -12.65 -0.60 3.75
C ILE A 38 -12.66 0.90 3.43
N VAL A 39 -12.04 1.71 4.29
CA VAL A 39 -12.03 3.18 4.18
C VAL A 39 -10.70 3.73 3.65
N ILE A 40 -9.61 3.02 3.89
CA ILE A 40 -8.29 3.32 3.34
C ILE A 40 -7.53 2.00 3.24
N ALA A 41 -6.68 1.88 2.21
CA ALA A 41 -5.72 0.79 2.14
C ALA A 41 -4.34 1.33 1.80
N TYR A 42 -3.30 0.76 2.41
CA TYR A 42 -1.92 1.20 2.24
C TYR A 42 -1.02 0.01 1.87
N GLY A 43 -0.31 0.10 0.75
CA GLY A 43 0.58 -0.95 0.24
C GLY A 43 2.03 -0.48 0.15
N GLN A 44 2.96 -1.36 0.50
CA GLN A 44 4.40 -1.14 0.30
C GLN A 44 5.11 -2.49 0.12
N SER A 45 6.10 -2.56 -0.76
CA SER A 45 6.83 -3.80 -1.08
C SER A 45 5.86 -4.94 -1.44
N ASP A 46 5.70 -5.90 -0.53
CA ASP A 46 4.96 -7.15 -0.63
C ASP A 46 3.84 -7.25 0.41
N GLU A 47 3.51 -6.16 1.09
CA GLU A 47 2.43 -6.08 2.08
C GLU A 47 1.36 -5.05 1.71
N TYR A 48 0.13 -5.31 2.18
CA TYR A 48 -0.99 -4.38 2.07
C TYR A 48 -1.79 -4.36 3.38
N SER A 49 -2.13 -3.16 3.84
CA SER A 49 -2.93 -2.92 5.03
C SER A 49 -4.31 -2.41 4.60
N PHE A 50 -5.38 -3.09 5.02
CA PHE A 50 -6.75 -2.67 4.75
C PHE A 50 -7.44 -2.25 6.04
N VAL A 51 -7.91 -1.00 6.09
CA VAL A 51 -8.57 -0.45 7.27
C VAL A 51 -10.08 -0.52 7.07
N LEU A 52 -10.74 -1.30 7.91
CA LEU A 52 -12.20 -1.37 7.96
C LEU A 52 -12.74 -0.25 8.85
N HIS A 53 -13.86 0.36 8.45
CA HIS A 53 -14.57 1.35 9.27
C HIS A 53 -14.96 0.74 10.63
N GLU A 54 -14.98 1.57 11.68
CA GLU A 54 -15.26 1.11 13.05
C GLU A 54 -16.63 0.44 13.20
N ASP A 55 -17.63 0.90 12.43
CA ASP A 55 -18.99 0.34 12.37
C ASP A 55 -19.13 -0.94 11.52
N CYS A 56 -18.06 -1.43 10.89
CA CYS A 56 -18.07 -2.61 10.01
C CYS A 56 -18.79 -3.81 10.65
N GLN A 57 -19.77 -4.39 9.96
CA GLN A 57 -20.50 -5.58 10.42
C GLN A 57 -20.17 -6.84 9.61
N LEU A 58 -19.21 -6.74 8.69
CA LEU A 58 -18.83 -7.83 7.80
C LEU A 58 -18.43 -9.07 8.61
N PHE A 59 -19.03 -10.21 8.25
CA PHE A 59 -18.83 -11.51 8.90
C PHE A 59 -19.00 -11.51 10.42
N GLU A 60 -19.86 -10.64 10.97
CA GLU A 60 -20.06 -10.47 12.41
C GLU A 60 -18.74 -10.13 13.13
N ARG A 61 -17.83 -9.42 12.43
CA ARG A 61 -16.53 -8.99 12.94
C ARG A 61 -15.60 -10.15 13.37
N ARG A 62 -15.87 -11.36 12.88
CA ARG A 62 -15.01 -12.53 13.15
C ARG A 62 -13.66 -12.34 12.47
N ALA A 63 -12.62 -12.10 13.27
CA ALA A 63 -11.27 -11.84 12.79
C ALA A 63 -10.76 -12.89 11.79
N ALA A 64 -10.99 -14.18 12.06
CA ALA A 64 -10.58 -15.25 11.15
C ALA A 64 -11.26 -15.14 9.77
N LYS A 65 -12.54 -14.75 9.71
CA LYS A 65 -13.26 -14.58 8.45
C LYS A 65 -12.79 -13.34 7.69
N LEU A 66 -12.61 -12.22 8.39
CA LEU A 66 -12.08 -11.00 7.79
C LEU A 66 -10.70 -11.24 7.18
N ALA A 67 -9.76 -11.77 7.96
CA ALA A 67 -8.39 -12.03 7.51
C ALA A 67 -8.34 -13.00 6.32
N THR A 68 -9.03 -14.15 6.42
CA THR A 68 -8.98 -15.18 5.37
C THR A 68 -9.72 -14.77 4.10
N SER A 69 -10.85 -14.05 4.21
CA SER A 69 -11.57 -13.57 3.03
C SER A 69 -10.79 -12.50 2.28
N ILE A 70 -10.18 -11.54 2.98
CA ILE A 70 -9.36 -10.50 2.35
C ILE A 70 -8.10 -11.10 1.73
N SER A 71 -7.36 -11.95 2.45
CA SER A 71 -6.12 -12.54 1.93
C SER A 71 -6.37 -13.49 0.76
N THR A 72 -7.49 -14.21 0.78
CA THR A 72 -7.91 -15.08 -0.35
C THR A 72 -8.29 -14.26 -1.57
N ALA A 73 -9.13 -13.23 -1.40
CA ALA A 73 -9.49 -12.33 -2.50
C ALA A 73 -8.24 -11.69 -3.12
N PHE A 74 -7.33 -11.18 -2.29
CA PHE A 74 -6.08 -10.60 -2.75
C PHE A 74 -5.21 -11.62 -3.53
N SER A 75 -5.05 -12.84 -2.99
CA SER A 75 -4.25 -13.89 -3.64
C SER A 75 -4.84 -14.29 -5.01
N VAL A 76 -6.16 -14.42 -5.10
CA VAL A 76 -6.86 -14.76 -6.35
C VAL A 76 -6.68 -13.64 -7.36
N GLU A 77 -6.94 -12.39 -6.98
CA GLU A 77 -6.79 -11.24 -7.86
C GLU A 77 -5.36 -11.06 -8.35
N TYR A 78 -4.37 -11.24 -7.47
CA TYR A 78 -2.95 -11.21 -7.85
C TYR A 78 -2.63 -12.26 -8.93
N CYS A 79 -3.12 -13.50 -8.77
CA CYS A 79 -2.88 -14.56 -9.75
C CYS A 79 -3.63 -14.32 -11.07
N MET A 80 -4.90 -13.90 -11.00
CA MET A 80 -5.73 -13.68 -12.18
C MET A 80 -5.26 -12.50 -13.03
N GLN A 81 -4.73 -11.46 -12.39
CA GLN A 81 -4.25 -10.27 -13.08
C GLN A 81 -2.78 -10.36 -13.49
N TRP A 82 -2.05 -11.43 -13.13
CA TRP A 82 -0.63 -11.59 -13.42
C TRP A 82 -0.26 -11.32 -14.89
N GLY A 83 -0.96 -11.98 -15.83
CA GLY A 83 -0.65 -11.89 -17.26
C GLY A 83 -0.81 -10.48 -17.85
N LYS A 84 -1.52 -9.57 -17.17
CA LYS A 84 -1.66 -8.17 -17.56
C LYS A 84 -0.42 -7.33 -17.22
N TYR A 85 0.31 -7.68 -16.15
CA TYR A 85 1.47 -6.92 -15.68
C TYR A 85 2.80 -7.59 -16.01
N PHE A 86 2.79 -8.91 -16.14
CA PHE A 86 3.93 -9.74 -16.51
C PHE A 86 3.70 -10.35 -17.90
N GLU A 87 3.55 -9.47 -18.90
CA GLU A 87 3.31 -9.89 -20.29
C GLU A 87 4.40 -10.83 -20.78
N GLY A 88 4.01 -11.98 -21.34
CA GLY A 88 4.93 -13.00 -21.84
C GLY A 88 5.63 -13.84 -20.77
N GLN A 89 5.36 -13.61 -19.48
CA GLN A 89 5.92 -14.39 -18.38
C GLN A 89 4.80 -15.16 -17.66
N GLU A 90 4.86 -16.49 -17.72
CA GLU A 90 3.88 -17.34 -17.03
C GLU A 90 4.09 -17.33 -15.51
N LEU A 91 2.98 -17.38 -14.77
CA LEU A 91 3.03 -17.49 -13.31
C LEU A 91 3.41 -18.92 -12.91
N GLU A 92 4.66 -19.11 -12.51
CA GLU A 92 5.14 -20.43 -12.07
C GLU A 92 4.70 -20.83 -10.66
N ARG A 93 4.49 -22.14 -10.47
CA ARG A 93 4.20 -22.75 -9.16
C ARG A 93 5.45 -22.85 -8.26
N PRO A 94 5.29 -22.89 -6.92
CA PRO A 94 4.05 -22.64 -6.18
C PRO A 94 3.55 -21.20 -6.33
N PHE A 95 2.24 -21.03 -6.50
CA PHE A 95 1.62 -19.72 -6.67
C PHE A 95 1.78 -18.85 -5.42
N PRO A 96 1.84 -17.52 -5.58
CA PRO A 96 1.99 -16.61 -4.44
C PRO A 96 0.81 -16.77 -3.49
N THR A 97 1.11 -16.76 -2.19
CA THR A 97 0.10 -16.83 -1.13
C THR A 97 0.36 -15.73 -0.12
N PHE A 98 -0.71 -15.05 0.28
CA PHE A 98 -0.67 -13.98 1.26
C PHE A 98 -1.28 -14.47 2.58
N ASP A 99 -0.57 -14.20 3.67
CA ASP A 99 -1.14 -14.34 5.00
C ASP A 99 -1.94 -13.07 5.37
N GLY A 100 -2.77 -13.17 6.39
CA GLY A 100 -3.59 -12.06 6.86
C GLY A 100 -3.71 -12.10 8.37
N ARG A 101 -3.65 -10.93 8.99
CA ARG A 101 -3.88 -10.76 10.43
C ARG A 101 -4.82 -9.58 10.67
N CYS A 102 -5.63 -9.67 11.72
CA CYS A 102 -6.45 -8.55 12.18
C CYS A 102 -5.80 -7.91 13.40
N VAL A 103 -5.70 -6.58 13.39
CA VAL A 103 -5.24 -5.77 14.52
C VAL A 103 -6.33 -4.74 14.82
N LEU A 104 -6.65 -4.57 16.10
CA LEU A 104 -7.68 -3.63 16.55
C LEU A 104 -7.00 -2.37 17.09
N TYR A 105 -7.41 -1.21 16.55
CA TYR A 105 -6.98 0.09 17.04
C TYR A 105 -8.16 0.78 17.73
N PRO A 106 -8.15 0.92 19.06
CA PRO A 106 -9.29 1.45 19.82
C PRO A 106 -9.45 2.97 19.67
N LYS A 107 -8.46 3.66 19.09
CA LYS A 107 -8.48 5.10 18.85
C LYS A 107 -7.97 5.40 17.45
N LYS A 108 -8.61 6.37 16.80
CA LYS A 108 -8.24 6.88 15.47
C LYS A 108 -6.80 7.41 15.43
N SER A 109 -6.30 7.98 16.53
CA SER A 109 -4.89 8.40 16.65
C SER A 109 -3.92 7.23 16.53
N ILE A 110 -4.21 6.09 17.16
CA ILE A 110 -3.34 4.90 17.12
C ILE A 110 -3.35 4.27 15.72
N LEU A 111 -4.51 4.28 15.05
CA LEU A 111 -4.62 3.86 13.64
C LEU A 111 -3.74 4.74 12.73
N ARG A 112 -3.77 6.05 12.94
CA ARG A 112 -2.92 7.00 12.21
C ARG A 112 -1.43 6.76 12.49
N ASP A 113 -1.06 6.51 13.75
CA ASP A 113 0.32 6.18 14.12
C ASP A 113 0.78 4.88 13.44
N TYR A 114 -0.09 3.87 13.36
CA TYR A 114 0.20 2.63 12.64
C TYR A 114 0.47 2.87 11.15
N LEU A 115 -0.39 3.62 10.45
CA LEU A 115 -0.20 3.91 9.04
C LEU A 115 1.05 4.78 8.79
N SER A 116 1.30 5.74 9.69
CA SER A 116 2.52 6.56 9.67
C SER A 116 3.77 5.71 9.85
N TRP A 117 3.73 4.73 10.77
CA TRP A 117 4.82 3.77 10.98
C TRP A 117 5.06 2.90 9.75
N ARG A 118 4.00 2.38 9.11
CA ARG A 118 4.13 1.61 7.84
C ARG A 118 4.74 2.44 6.71
N GLN A 119 4.40 3.74 6.61
CA GLN A 119 5.01 4.61 5.60
C GLN A 119 6.47 5.00 5.92
N ALA A 120 6.79 5.22 7.19
CA ALA A 120 8.18 5.43 7.62
C ALA A 120 9.05 4.20 7.31
N ASP A 121 8.53 3.00 7.57
CA ASP A 121 9.19 1.72 7.25
C ASP A 121 9.44 1.58 5.74
N CYS A 122 8.45 1.89 4.91
CA CYS A 122 8.61 1.94 3.45
C CYS A 122 9.76 2.85 3.02
N HIS A 123 9.83 4.07 3.57
CA HIS A 123 10.89 5.02 3.23
C HIS A 123 12.29 4.50 3.62
N VAL A 124 12.42 3.94 4.83
CA VAL A 124 13.68 3.38 5.34
C VAL A 124 14.14 2.19 4.51
N ASN A 125 13.22 1.25 4.24
CA ASN A 125 13.52 0.05 3.47
C ASN A 125 13.87 0.38 2.01
N ASN A 126 13.15 1.32 1.39
CA ASN A 126 13.45 1.74 0.02
C ASN A 126 14.81 2.44 -0.08
N LEU A 127 15.16 3.31 0.87
CA LEU A 127 16.48 3.96 0.89
C LEU A 127 17.60 2.93 1.07
N TYR A 128 17.41 1.98 1.99
CA TYR A 128 18.36 0.88 2.19
C TYR A 128 18.51 0.05 0.91
N ASN A 129 17.41 -0.46 0.34
CA ASN A 129 17.42 -1.32 -0.83
C ASN A 129 17.99 -0.61 -2.07
N THR A 130 17.65 0.66 -2.26
CA THR A 130 18.20 1.47 -3.37
C THR A 130 19.71 1.60 -3.24
N THR A 131 20.21 1.89 -2.05
CA THR A 131 21.66 1.96 -1.81
C THR A 131 22.32 0.60 -2.02
N PHE A 132 21.76 -0.45 -1.39
CA PHE A 132 22.27 -1.81 -1.45
C PHE A 132 22.39 -2.35 -2.88
N TRP A 133 21.32 -2.26 -3.67
CA TRP A 133 21.32 -2.82 -5.02
C TRP A 133 22.16 -2.02 -6.01
N ASN A 134 22.32 -0.71 -5.81
CA ASN A 134 23.29 0.07 -6.59
C ASN A 134 24.73 -0.33 -6.25
N MET A 135 25.05 -0.58 -4.97
CA MET A 135 26.36 -1.12 -4.57
C MET A 135 26.63 -2.50 -5.18
N VAL A 136 25.62 -3.37 -5.22
CA VAL A 136 25.76 -4.70 -5.83
C VAL A 136 25.97 -4.63 -7.34
N LYS A 137 25.32 -3.68 -8.03
CA LYS A 137 25.47 -3.51 -9.49
C LYS A 137 26.72 -2.73 -9.89
N GLY A 138 27.24 -1.88 -9.00
CA GLY A 138 28.22 -0.88 -9.36
C GLY A 138 27.62 0.25 -10.21
N ASN A 139 28.45 1.21 -10.58
CA ASN A 139 28.09 2.24 -11.56
C ASN A 139 29.31 2.56 -12.45
N PRO A 140 29.27 2.21 -13.75
CA PRO A 140 30.33 2.54 -14.70
C PRO A 140 30.57 4.04 -14.88
N ASP A 141 29.54 4.88 -14.79
CA ASP A 141 29.66 6.34 -15.05
C ASP A 141 30.49 7.06 -13.98
N THR A 142 30.63 6.45 -12.81
CA THR A 142 31.40 6.95 -11.68
C THR A 142 32.59 6.05 -11.33
N ASP A 143 32.94 5.11 -12.23
CA ASP A 143 33.97 4.09 -12.01
C ASP A 143 33.80 3.31 -10.68
N THR A 144 32.55 3.16 -10.20
CA THR A 144 32.25 2.45 -8.96
C THR A 144 32.10 0.96 -9.23
N PRO A 145 32.97 0.10 -8.69
CA PRO A 145 32.91 -1.33 -8.94
C PRO A 145 31.69 -1.98 -8.29
N ALA A 146 31.19 -3.05 -8.91
CA ALA A 146 30.19 -3.92 -8.32
C ALA A 146 30.75 -4.63 -7.08
N MET A 147 29.93 -4.78 -6.05
CA MET A 147 30.26 -5.50 -4.83
C MET A 147 29.39 -6.75 -4.68
N THR A 148 29.84 -7.72 -3.90
CA THR A 148 28.99 -8.85 -3.50
C THR A 148 27.89 -8.40 -2.54
N THR A 149 26.83 -9.20 -2.42
CA THR A 149 25.73 -8.92 -1.47
C THR A 149 26.23 -8.83 -0.03
N THR A 150 27.21 -9.65 0.36
CA THR A 150 27.78 -9.66 1.71
C THR A 150 28.61 -8.40 1.98
N GLU A 151 29.39 -7.95 1.01
CA GLU A 151 30.18 -6.71 1.16
C GLU A 151 29.28 -5.48 1.23
N ALA A 152 28.23 -5.42 0.40
CA ALA A 152 27.25 -4.33 0.45
C ALA A 152 26.52 -4.28 1.80
N GLU A 153 26.13 -5.43 2.35
CA GLU A 153 25.49 -5.51 3.67
C GLU A 153 26.44 -5.04 4.79
N LEU A 154 27.69 -5.50 4.78
CA LEU A 154 28.71 -5.09 5.74
C LEU A 154 28.99 -3.58 5.66
N ALA A 155 29.04 -3.02 4.46
CA ALA A 155 29.29 -1.60 4.25
C ALA A 155 28.10 -0.71 4.70
N LEU A 156 26.86 -1.22 4.63
CA LEU A 156 25.68 -0.50 5.11
C LEU A 156 25.42 -0.69 6.61
N LYS A 157 26.10 -1.63 7.26
CA LYS A 157 25.94 -1.90 8.69
C LYS A 157 26.38 -0.68 9.52
N GLY A 158 25.49 -0.20 10.38
CA GLY A 158 25.74 0.96 11.26
C GLY A 158 25.60 2.32 10.57
N THR A 159 25.25 2.37 9.28
CA THR A 159 25.01 3.62 8.56
C THR A 159 23.63 4.20 8.88
N PHE A 160 23.54 5.53 8.91
CA PHE A 160 22.30 6.28 9.05
C PHE A 160 21.71 6.66 7.68
N SER A 161 20.54 7.31 7.67
CA SER A 161 19.89 7.74 6.42
C SER A 161 20.71 8.79 5.66
N ALA A 162 21.42 9.69 6.35
CA ALA A 162 22.27 10.68 5.73
C ALA A 162 23.43 10.03 4.96
N ASP A 163 24.11 9.05 5.58
CA ASP A 163 25.21 8.30 4.95
C ASP A 163 24.76 7.58 3.68
N LYS A 164 23.57 6.96 3.69
CA LYS A 164 23.01 6.28 2.51
C LYS A 164 22.71 7.25 1.37
N ASN A 165 22.16 8.42 1.69
CA ASN A 165 21.95 9.48 0.69
C ASN A 165 23.28 9.98 0.12
N GLU A 166 24.29 10.16 0.96
CA GLU A 166 25.63 10.56 0.52
C GLU A 166 26.30 9.50 -0.35
N ILE A 167 26.17 8.22 -0.01
CA ILE A 167 26.65 7.09 -0.82
C ILE A 167 25.98 7.11 -2.21
N LEU A 168 24.65 7.19 -2.26
CA LEU A 168 23.90 7.26 -3.51
C LEU A 168 24.33 8.44 -4.38
N PHE A 169 24.47 9.62 -3.77
CA PHE A 169 24.82 10.83 -4.51
C PHE A 169 26.28 10.81 -5.00
N LYS A 170 27.24 10.56 -4.11
CA LYS A 170 28.67 10.66 -4.44
C LYS A 170 29.18 9.50 -5.27
N ARG A 171 28.75 8.27 -4.97
CA ARG A 171 29.27 7.06 -5.63
C ARG A 171 28.42 6.64 -6.82
N PHE A 172 27.13 6.89 -6.80
CA PHE A 172 26.23 6.41 -7.84
C PHE A 172 25.60 7.53 -8.66
N ASN A 173 25.87 8.80 -8.35
CA ASN A 173 25.24 9.96 -9.00
C ASN A 173 23.69 9.90 -8.96
N ILE A 174 23.14 9.32 -7.90
CA ILE A 174 21.70 9.15 -7.70
C ILE A 174 21.22 10.13 -6.63
N ASN A 175 20.27 11.00 -6.99
CA ASN A 175 19.53 11.81 -6.03
C ASN A 175 18.28 11.06 -5.59
N TYR A 176 18.31 10.46 -4.39
CA TYR A 176 17.18 9.70 -3.84
C TYR A 176 15.88 10.52 -3.75
N ASN A 177 15.96 11.84 -3.55
CA ASN A 177 14.75 12.67 -3.51
C ASN A 177 14.06 12.79 -4.88
N ALA A 178 14.79 12.54 -5.98
CA ALA A 178 14.25 12.52 -7.34
C ALA A 178 13.66 11.17 -7.74
N GLU A 179 13.83 10.12 -6.91
CA GLU A 179 13.16 8.83 -7.12
C GLU A 179 11.63 8.98 -7.08
N GLY A 180 10.93 8.10 -7.80
CA GLY A 180 9.48 8.11 -7.87
C GLY A 180 8.81 8.00 -6.50
N GLU A 181 7.73 8.77 -6.28
CA GLU A 181 6.99 8.76 -5.01
C GLU A 181 6.43 7.37 -4.66
N ILE A 182 6.07 6.56 -5.66
CA ILE A 182 5.62 5.17 -5.47
C ILE A 182 6.63 4.34 -4.67
N TRP A 183 7.93 4.55 -4.88
CA TRP A 183 8.99 3.83 -4.17
C TRP A 183 9.22 4.37 -2.77
N LYS A 184 9.11 5.70 -2.60
CA LYS A 184 9.43 6.39 -1.33
C LYS A 184 8.26 6.43 -0.35
N LYS A 185 7.03 6.37 -0.86
CA LYS A 185 5.78 6.62 -0.11
C LYS A 185 4.82 5.44 -0.14
N GLY A 186 5.03 4.44 -1.00
CA GLY A 186 4.08 3.35 -1.19
C GLY A 186 2.82 3.80 -1.93
N SER A 187 1.77 2.98 -1.84
CA SER A 187 0.50 3.17 -2.52
C SER A 187 -0.62 3.37 -1.51
N VAL A 188 -1.35 4.47 -1.63
CA VAL A 188 -2.53 4.78 -0.82
C VAL A 188 -3.76 4.64 -1.69
N TYR A 189 -4.68 3.80 -1.28
CA TYR A 189 -6.03 3.74 -1.82
C TYR A 189 -6.91 4.76 -1.11
N GLU A 190 -7.68 5.52 -1.89
CA GLU A 190 -8.77 6.35 -1.38
C GLU A 190 -10.07 6.17 -2.20
N ASP A 191 -11.18 5.99 -1.48
CA ASP A 191 -12.52 6.12 -2.05
C ASP A 191 -12.85 7.61 -2.13
N LYS A 192 -12.52 8.25 -3.27
CA LYS A 192 -12.89 9.65 -3.51
C LYS A 192 -14.35 9.70 -3.98
N PRO A 193 -15.25 10.40 -3.25
CA PRO A 193 -16.61 10.58 -3.73
C PRO A 193 -16.58 11.32 -5.07
N SER A 194 -17.30 10.79 -6.06
CA SER A 194 -17.37 11.39 -7.39
C SER A 194 -17.91 12.82 -7.30
N ALA A 195 -17.15 13.81 -7.78
CA ALA A 195 -17.55 15.22 -7.79
C ALA A 195 -18.87 15.47 -8.56
N THR A 196 -19.26 14.55 -9.44
CA THR A 196 -20.47 14.64 -10.29
C THR A 196 -21.79 14.29 -9.61
N GLU A 197 -21.81 13.85 -8.35
CA GLU A 197 -23.05 13.66 -7.56
C GLU A 197 -23.17 14.64 -6.40
N SER A 198 -22.58 15.83 -6.53
CA SER A 198 -22.85 16.95 -5.63
C SER A 198 -24.18 17.64 -6.01
N THR A 199 -25.31 16.98 -5.77
CA THR A 199 -26.55 17.73 -5.54
C THR A 199 -26.41 18.49 -4.22
N PRO A 200 -26.64 19.82 -4.18
CA PRO A 200 -26.39 20.65 -3.00
C PRO A 200 -27.46 20.51 -1.90
N GLU A 201 -27.95 19.29 -1.62
CA GLU A 201 -29.00 19.06 -0.63
C GLU A 201 -28.78 17.89 0.34
N GLN A 202 -27.60 17.27 0.37
CA GLN A 202 -27.21 16.46 1.53
C GLN A 202 -25.83 16.87 2.00
N ALA A 203 -25.79 18.09 2.54
CA ALA A 203 -24.77 18.46 3.52
C ALA A 203 -24.66 17.32 4.53
N PHE A 204 -23.44 16.82 4.72
CA PHE A 204 -23.06 16.10 5.93
C PHE A 204 -23.67 16.84 7.10
N GLY A 205 -24.70 16.24 7.70
CA GLY A 205 -25.40 16.84 8.82
C GLY A 205 -24.36 17.12 9.91
N LYS A 206 -24.13 18.41 10.18
CA LYS A 206 -23.72 18.84 11.50
C LYS A 206 -24.82 18.40 12.47
N SER A 207 -24.73 17.17 12.95
CA SER A 207 -25.48 16.73 14.11
C SER A 207 -24.56 16.90 15.30
N SER A 208 -24.53 18.12 15.85
CA SER A 208 -24.32 18.27 17.28
C SER A 208 -25.47 17.52 17.98
N ASP A 209 -25.11 16.52 18.77
CA ASP A 209 -25.97 15.65 19.60
C ASP A 209 -26.96 14.68 18.91
N GLY A 210 -26.91 13.42 19.35
CA GLY A 210 -28.03 12.47 19.29
C GLY A 210 -28.00 11.40 18.17
N LYS A 211 -27.54 10.19 18.53
CA LYS A 211 -27.78 8.87 17.88
C LYS A 211 -28.08 8.89 16.37
N LYS A 212 -27.07 8.55 15.53
CA LYS A 212 -27.27 8.20 14.11
C LYS A 212 -28.39 7.15 13.99
N LYS A 213 -29.52 7.49 13.35
CA LYS A 213 -30.58 6.52 13.05
C LYS A 213 -30.02 5.44 12.11
N PRO A 214 -30.30 4.14 12.35
CA PRO A 214 -29.85 3.10 11.44
C PRO A 214 -30.48 3.30 10.06
N LEU A 215 -29.63 3.29 9.03
CA LEU A 215 -30.05 3.40 7.64
C LEU A 215 -31.00 2.25 7.28
N SER A 216 -32.05 2.54 6.51
CA SER A 216 -32.93 1.51 5.96
C SER A 216 -32.14 0.54 5.06
N LYS A 217 -32.58 -0.72 4.95
CA LYS A 217 -31.96 -1.74 4.07
C LYS A 217 -31.76 -1.21 2.64
N THR A 218 -32.73 -0.46 2.12
CA THR A 218 -32.65 0.14 0.78
C THR A 218 -31.60 1.25 0.70
N GLN A 219 -31.40 2.01 1.78
CA GLN A 219 -30.38 3.07 1.83
C GLN A 219 -28.97 2.46 1.92
N MET A 220 -28.77 1.43 2.75
CA MET A 220 -27.50 0.71 2.83
C MET A 220 -27.13 0.06 1.49
N GLU A 221 -28.09 -0.53 0.79
CA GLU A 221 -27.82 -1.14 -0.52
C GLU A 221 -27.45 -0.09 -1.58
N LYS A 222 -28.13 1.07 -1.58
CA LYS A 222 -27.78 2.20 -2.44
C LYS A 222 -26.38 2.73 -2.14
N GLU A 223 -26.04 2.89 -0.86
CA GLU A 223 -24.71 3.35 -0.46
C GLU A 223 -23.61 2.33 -0.85
N ARG A 224 -23.86 1.04 -0.64
CA ARG A 224 -22.95 -0.03 -1.09
C ARG A 224 -22.73 0.02 -2.59
N LYS A 225 -23.79 0.15 -3.39
CA LYS A 225 -23.69 0.30 -4.86
C LYS A 225 -22.97 1.58 -5.26
N ARG A 226 -23.12 2.67 -4.50
CA ARG A 226 -22.38 3.92 -4.70
C ARG A 226 -20.88 3.71 -4.46
N LYS A 227 -20.49 3.13 -3.33
CA LYS A 227 -19.09 2.82 -3.00
C LYS A 227 -18.44 1.87 -4.01
N GLN A 228 -19.18 0.88 -4.51
CA GLN A 228 -18.70 0.00 -5.58
C GLN A 228 -18.47 0.71 -6.92
N LYS A 229 -19.20 1.80 -7.20
CA LYS A 229 -19.08 2.61 -8.42
C LYS A 229 -18.15 3.80 -8.26
N ALA A 230 -17.74 4.13 -7.04
CA ALA A 230 -16.89 5.28 -6.78
C ALA A 230 -15.53 5.07 -7.45
N ARG A 231 -14.92 6.19 -7.88
CA ARG A 231 -13.65 6.13 -8.59
C ARG A 231 -12.56 5.82 -7.58
N VAL A 232 -12.14 4.56 -7.57
CA VAL A 232 -10.94 4.12 -6.87
C VAL A 232 -9.73 4.83 -7.46
N VAL A 233 -8.98 5.56 -6.62
CA VAL A 233 -7.71 6.19 -7.00
C VAL A 233 -6.60 5.62 -6.14
N VAL A 234 -5.46 5.31 -6.77
CA VAL A 234 -4.21 5.00 -6.09
C VAL A 234 -3.31 6.23 -6.16
N GLU A 235 -2.87 6.72 -5.00
CA GLU A 235 -2.00 7.88 -4.88
C GLU A 235 -0.71 7.51 -4.14
N HIS A 236 0.35 8.27 -4.39
CA HIS A 236 1.66 8.08 -3.76
C HIS A 236 2.01 9.33 -2.97
N VAL A 237 1.34 9.50 -1.83
CA VAL A 237 1.35 10.73 -1.04
C VAL A 237 1.81 10.47 0.40
N ASP A 238 2.25 11.54 1.08
CA ASP A 238 2.63 11.50 2.48
C ASP A 238 1.39 11.42 3.38
N ILE A 239 1.20 10.29 4.08
CA ILE A 239 0.11 10.06 5.03
C ILE A 239 0.53 10.26 6.48
N ILE A 240 1.78 10.69 6.73
CA ILE A 240 2.26 10.97 8.08
C ILE A 240 1.75 12.35 8.54
N LYS A 241 1.83 13.34 7.66
CA LYS A 241 1.47 14.73 7.95
C LYS A 241 -0.04 14.95 8.02
N ASP A 242 -0.45 15.97 8.78
CA ASP A 242 -1.86 16.33 8.98
C ASP A 242 -2.61 16.64 7.69
N LYS A 243 -1.92 17.21 6.69
CA LYS A 243 -2.51 17.64 5.42
C LYS A 243 -3.38 16.54 4.80
N PHE A 244 -2.87 15.32 4.71
CA PHE A 244 -3.58 14.18 4.14
C PHE A 244 -4.90 13.89 4.88
N TRP A 245 -4.86 13.90 6.21
CA TRP A 245 -6.01 13.59 7.06
C TRP A 245 -7.06 14.72 7.06
N GLN A 246 -6.61 15.96 6.89
CA GLN A 246 -7.48 17.13 6.76
C GLN A 246 -8.18 17.16 5.40
N GLU A 247 -7.50 16.73 4.33
CA GLU A 247 -8.07 16.62 2.97
C GLU A 247 -9.03 15.43 2.84
N ASN A 248 -8.84 14.38 3.67
CA ASN A 248 -9.64 13.16 3.65
C ASN A 248 -10.35 12.88 4.99
N PRO A 249 -11.23 13.78 5.47
CA PRO A 249 -11.83 13.66 6.80
C PRO A 249 -12.75 12.45 6.95
N TRP A 250 -13.28 11.86 5.87
CA TRP A 250 -14.16 10.69 5.94
C TRP A 250 -13.44 9.40 6.36
N ILE A 251 -12.11 9.34 6.30
CA ILE A 251 -11.34 8.16 6.71
C ILE A 251 -11.37 8.01 8.25
N LEU A 252 -11.29 9.15 8.96
CA LEU A 252 -11.30 9.22 10.43
C LEU A 252 -12.54 9.94 10.98
N GLY A 253 -13.51 10.32 10.13
CA GLY A 253 -14.69 11.12 10.48
C GLY A 253 -15.81 10.33 11.13
#